data_AF-A0A1Q7D231-F1
#
_entry.id   AF-A0A1Q7D231-F1
#
_cell.length_a   1.000
_cell.length_b   1.000
_cell.length_c   1.000
_cell.angle_alpha   90.00
_cell.angle_beta   90.00
_cell.angle_gamma   90.00
#
_symmetry.space_group_name_H-M   'P 1'
#
loop_
_entity.id
_entity.type
_entity.pdbx_description
1 polymer ?
#
loop_
_entity_poly.entity_id
_entity_poly.type
_entity_poly.pdbx_seq_one_letter_code
_entity_poly.pdbx_strand_id
1 'polypeptide(L)'
;MRAFENTVRSELSWLLRAGVPPRGLRISVRELVVAHITHEPTGPRDVEDAVEAAVRAACRLVRELDAPDEIVEMVCRAALEAVRGHGGESARFLGGATSAASDVVDEMAREHAEEPIWSWLSRRLERW
;
A
#
# COMPACT_ATOMS: atom_id res chain seq x y z
N MET A 1 11.86 -1.16 7.33
CA MET A 1 11.31 -0.60 6.07
C MET A 1 11.76 -1.32 4.79
N ARG A 2 13.01 -1.20 4.28
CA ARG A 2 13.40 -1.75 2.94
C ARG A 2 13.17 -3.26 2.75
N ALA A 3 13.30 -4.07 3.79
CA ALA A 3 13.10 -5.53 3.69
C ALA A 3 11.62 -5.89 3.42
N PHE A 4 10.69 -5.25 4.13
CA PHE A 4 9.25 -5.46 3.91
C PHE A 4 8.80 -4.92 2.57
N GLU A 5 9.25 -3.72 2.19
CA GLU A 5 9.00 -3.16 0.85
C GLU A 5 9.44 -4.11 -0.27
N ASN A 6 10.64 -4.69 -0.17
CA ASN A 6 11.13 -5.67 -1.14
C ASN A 6 10.31 -6.97 -1.16
N THR A 7 9.79 -7.39 -0.01
CA THR A 7 8.90 -8.56 0.10
C THR A 7 7.60 -8.27 -0.62
N VAL A 8 6.93 -7.16 -0.30
CA VAL A 8 5.68 -6.74 -0.96
C VAL A 8 5.87 -6.60 -2.47
N ARG A 9 6.97 -5.97 -2.91
CA ARG A 9 7.28 -5.82 -4.34
C ARG A 9 7.45 -7.17 -5.03
N SER A 10 8.19 -8.10 -4.42
CA SER A 10 8.47 -9.42 -5.02
C SER A 10 7.18 -10.24 -5.16
N GLU A 11 6.34 -10.24 -4.11
CA GLU A 11 5.06 -10.92 -4.10
C GLU A 11 4.08 -10.31 -5.12
N LEU A 12 3.92 -8.98 -5.12
CA LEU A 12 3.08 -8.30 -6.09
C LEU A 12 3.55 -8.57 -7.54
N SER A 13 4.86 -8.54 -7.79
CA SER A 13 5.43 -8.84 -9.10
C SER A 13 5.07 -10.26 -9.56
N TRP A 14 5.18 -11.24 -8.66
CA TRP A 14 4.80 -12.62 -8.94
C TRP A 14 3.30 -12.74 -9.21
N LEU A 15 2.45 -12.17 -8.36
CA LEU A 15 0.99 -12.23 -8.51
C LEU A 15 0.51 -11.60 -9.82
N LEU A 16 1.08 -10.45 -10.21
CA LEU A 16 0.74 -9.79 -11.48
C LEU A 16 1.15 -10.64 -12.67
N ARG A 17 2.37 -11.19 -12.68
CA ARG A 17 2.84 -12.07 -13.76
C ARG A 17 2.04 -13.37 -13.86
N ALA A 18 1.55 -13.87 -12.72
CA ALA A 18 0.68 -15.03 -12.67
C ALA A 18 -0.77 -14.73 -13.11
N GLY A 19 -1.10 -13.48 -13.44
CA GLY A 19 -2.44 -13.09 -13.88
C GLY A 19 -3.49 -13.19 -12.77
N VAL A 20 -3.07 -13.04 -11.51
CA VAL A 20 -3.99 -13.12 -10.37
C VAL A 20 -5.04 -12.00 -10.48
N PRO A 21 -6.34 -12.31 -10.34
CA PRO A 21 -7.37 -11.31 -10.47
C PRO A 21 -7.28 -10.24 -9.36
N PRO A 22 -7.82 -9.03 -9.59
CA PRO A 22 -7.74 -7.91 -8.61
C PRO A 22 -8.21 -8.27 -7.19
N ARG A 23 -9.22 -9.14 -7.07
CA ARG A 23 -9.68 -9.62 -5.76
C ARG A 23 -8.64 -10.47 -5.04
N GLY A 24 -7.92 -11.32 -5.77
CA GLY A 24 -6.84 -12.14 -5.22
C GLY A 24 -5.67 -11.29 -4.78
N LEU A 25 -5.24 -10.34 -5.62
CA LEU A 25 -4.19 -9.36 -5.31
C LEU A 25 -4.51 -8.60 -4.01
N ARG A 26 -5.74 -8.07 -3.89
CA ARG A 26 -6.18 -7.36 -2.68
C ARG A 26 -6.10 -8.22 -1.42
N ILE A 27 -6.55 -9.47 -1.49
CA ILE A 27 -6.51 -10.40 -0.34
C ILE A 27 -5.05 -10.66 0.05
N SER A 28 -4.18 -10.97 -0.92
CA SER A 28 -2.77 -11.26 -0.65
C SER A 28 -2.02 -10.08 -0.06
N VAL A 29 -2.24 -8.86 -0.58
CA VAL A 29 -1.63 -7.64 -0.02
C VAL A 29 -2.11 -7.40 1.41
N ARG A 30 -3.42 -7.54 1.65
CA ARG A 30 -3.99 -7.41 2.99
C ARG A 30 -3.36 -8.42 3.94
N GLU A 31 -3.21 -9.68 3.53
CA GLU A 31 -2.58 -10.72 4.34
C GLU A 31 -1.10 -10.47 4.62
N LEU A 32 -0.34 -9.94 3.65
CA LEU A 32 1.07 -9.55 3.85
C LEU A 32 1.19 -8.44 4.90
N VAL A 33 0.35 -7.40 4.79
CA VAL A 33 0.34 -6.30 5.75
C VAL A 33 -0.12 -6.80 7.12
N VAL A 34 -1.19 -7.60 7.20
CA VAL A 34 -1.63 -8.23 8.47
C VAL A 34 -0.51 -9.06 9.08
N ALA A 35 0.15 -9.91 8.30
CA ALA A 35 1.22 -10.77 8.79
C ALA A 35 2.39 -9.94 9.32
N HIS A 36 2.79 -8.88 8.61
CA HIS A 36 3.82 -7.97 9.07
C HIS A 36 3.39 -7.30 10.37
N ILE A 37 2.21 -6.68 10.42
CA ILE A 37 1.73 -5.98 11.62
C ILE A 37 1.40 -6.92 12.80
N THR A 38 1.24 -8.22 12.57
CA THR A 38 0.97 -9.19 13.66
C THR A 38 2.27 -9.74 14.24
N HIS A 39 3.32 -9.87 13.41
CA HIS A 39 4.64 -10.32 13.87
C HIS A 39 5.48 -9.15 14.40
N GLU A 40 5.24 -7.93 13.92
CA GLU A 40 5.74 -6.63 14.39
C GLU A 40 4.69 -5.54 14.06
N PRO A 41 3.90 -4.95 15.01
CA PRO A 41 4.53 -4.01 15.92
C PRO A 41 3.86 -3.68 17.27
N THR A 42 4.65 -2.98 18.09
CA THR A 42 4.30 -2.43 19.40
C THR A 42 3.84 -0.96 19.38
N GLY A 43 3.73 -0.28 18.22
CA GLY A 43 3.43 1.16 18.17
C GLY A 43 2.94 1.74 16.83
N PRO A 44 2.57 3.05 16.83
CA PRO A 44 1.99 3.75 15.66
C PRO A 44 2.91 3.80 14.45
N ARG A 45 4.20 4.06 14.66
CA ARG A 45 5.17 4.26 13.57
C ARG A 45 5.38 3.03 12.73
N ASP A 46 5.39 1.86 13.35
CA ASP A 46 5.58 0.64 12.59
C ASP A 46 4.37 0.32 11.69
N VAL A 47 3.15 0.70 12.12
CA VAL A 47 1.94 0.58 11.28
C VAL A 47 2.01 1.54 10.11
N GLU A 48 2.46 2.77 10.35
CA GLU A 48 2.70 3.77 9.30
C GLU A 48 3.76 3.29 8.31
N ASP A 49 4.92 2.82 8.78
CA ASP A 49 6.02 2.29 7.98
C ASP A 49 5.60 1.08 7.15
N ALA A 50 4.74 0.21 7.70
CA ALA A 50 4.21 -0.95 6.98
C ALA A 50 3.33 -0.51 5.80
N VAL A 51 2.45 0.47 6.02
CA VAL A 51 1.59 1.01 4.95
C VAL A 51 2.43 1.77 3.93
N GLU A 52 3.36 2.63 4.38
CA GLU A 52 4.29 3.36 3.51
C GLU A 52 5.06 2.39 2.60
N ALA A 53 5.67 1.36 3.18
CA ALA A 53 6.44 0.37 2.43
C ALA A 53 5.59 -0.39 1.40
N ALA A 54 4.34 -0.74 1.74
CA ALA A 54 3.45 -1.42 0.81
C ALA A 54 3.08 -0.52 -0.38
N VAL A 55 2.75 0.75 -0.12
CA VAL A 55 2.39 1.71 -1.17
C VAL A 55 3.59 2.05 -2.05
N ARG A 56 4.78 2.30 -1.47
CA ARG A 56 6.01 2.53 -2.25
C ARG A 56 6.36 1.34 -3.14
N ALA A 57 6.22 0.11 -2.63
CA ALA A 57 6.42 -1.09 -3.42
C ALA A 57 5.50 -1.14 -4.64
N ALA A 58 4.21 -0.81 -4.47
CA ALA A 58 3.24 -0.76 -5.56
C ALA A 58 3.60 0.32 -6.60
N CYS A 59 3.92 1.54 -6.16
CA CYS A 59 4.31 2.64 -7.05
C CYS A 59 5.55 2.29 -7.88
N ARG A 60 6.58 1.70 -7.25
CA ARG A 60 7.77 1.23 -7.98
C ARG A 60 7.42 0.14 -8.98
N LEU A 61 6.57 -0.81 -8.59
CA LEU A 61 6.23 -1.95 -9.43
C LEU A 61 5.41 -1.56 -10.66
N VAL A 62 4.45 -0.64 -10.51
CA VAL A 62 3.68 -0.07 -11.63
C VAL A 62 4.61 0.49 -12.69
N ARG A 63 5.65 1.22 -12.28
CA ARG A 63 6.67 1.77 -13.19
C ARG A 63 7.60 0.71 -13.78
N GLU A 64 8.08 -0.22 -12.96
CA GLU A 64 9.02 -1.27 -13.40
C GLU A 64 8.37 -2.24 -14.41
N LEU A 65 7.07 -2.49 -14.29
CA LEU A 65 6.34 -3.47 -15.09
C LEU A 65 5.36 -2.87 -16.10
N ASP A 66 5.25 -1.54 -16.18
CA ASP A 66 4.20 -0.85 -16.94
C ASP A 66 2.80 -1.41 -16.60
N ALA A 67 2.57 -1.66 -15.30
CA ALA A 67 1.34 -2.26 -14.81
C ALA A 67 0.25 -1.18 -14.67
N PRO A 68 -1.04 -1.56 -14.60
CA PRO A 68 -2.11 -0.57 -14.42
C PRO A 68 -1.99 0.18 -13.08
N ASP A 69 -2.21 1.49 -13.10
CA ASP A 69 -2.12 2.34 -11.91
C ASP A 69 -3.15 1.99 -10.83
N GLU A 70 -4.26 1.34 -11.20
CA GLU A 70 -5.27 0.85 -10.25
C GLU A 70 -4.70 -0.16 -9.24
N ILE A 71 -3.52 -0.74 -9.54
CA ILE A 71 -2.77 -1.58 -8.59
C ILE A 71 -2.37 -0.77 -7.35
N VAL A 72 -1.95 0.49 -7.50
CA VAL A 72 -1.60 1.33 -6.36
C VAL A 72 -2.84 1.61 -5.50
N GLU A 73 -3.96 1.97 -6.12
CA GLU A 73 -5.22 2.19 -5.41
C GLU A 73 -5.63 0.94 -4.61
N MET A 74 -5.54 -0.22 -5.25
CA MET A 74 -5.88 -1.49 -4.63
C MET A 74 -4.98 -1.80 -3.43
N VAL A 75 -3.67 -1.57 -3.56
CA VAL A 75 -2.70 -1.77 -2.48
C VAL A 75 -2.97 -0.83 -1.32
N CYS A 76 -3.22 0.46 -1.57
CA CYS A 76 -3.61 1.41 -0.53
C CYS A 76 -4.84 0.92 0.24
N ARG A 77 -5.90 0.51 -0.47
CA ARG A 77 -7.11 -0.02 0.17
C ARG A 77 -6.85 -1.29 0.98
N ALA A 78 -6.11 -2.24 0.41
CA ALA A 78 -5.79 -3.49 1.06
C ALA A 78 -4.98 -3.29 2.36
N ALA A 79 -4.02 -2.38 2.32
CA ALA A 79 -3.19 -2.02 3.47
C ALA A 79 -4.02 -1.33 4.57
N LEU A 80 -4.85 -0.34 4.21
CA LEU A 80 -5.72 0.34 5.19
C LEU A 80 -6.81 -0.61 5.74
N GLU A 81 -7.28 -1.56 4.95
CA GLU A 81 -8.17 -2.64 5.42
C GLU A 81 -7.48 -3.62 6.37
N ALA A 82 -6.18 -3.87 6.18
CA ALA A 82 -5.40 -4.64 7.15
C ALA A 82 -5.35 -3.91 8.49
N VAL A 83 -5.04 -2.61 8.47
CA VAL A 83 -4.97 -1.77 9.69
C VAL A 83 -6.33 -1.69 10.40
N ARG A 84 -7.41 -1.43 9.65
CA ARG A 84 -8.79 -1.32 10.17
C ARG A 84 -9.36 -2.66 10.63
N GLY A 85 -9.18 -3.71 9.83
CA GLY A 85 -9.83 -5.01 10.00
C GLY A 85 -9.17 -5.93 11.03
N HIS A 86 -7.95 -5.61 11.48
CA HIS A 86 -7.29 -6.36 12.55
C HIS A 86 -7.91 -6.10 13.94
N GLY A 87 -8.95 -5.26 14.04
CA GLY A 87 -9.94 -5.29 15.13
C GLY A 87 -9.46 -4.94 16.54
N GLY A 88 -8.19 -4.54 16.69
CA GLY A 88 -7.53 -4.28 17.97
C GLY A 88 -6.76 -2.97 18.00
N GLU A 89 -5.59 -2.96 18.65
CA GLU A 89 -4.77 -1.76 18.84
C GLU A 89 -4.32 -1.10 17.53
N SER A 90 -4.18 -1.83 16.42
CA SER A 90 -3.76 -1.25 15.13
C SER A 90 -4.77 -0.27 14.55
N ALA A 91 -6.07 -0.49 14.78
CA ALA A 91 -7.13 0.36 14.23
C ALA A 91 -7.07 1.80 14.79
N ARG A 92 -6.49 1.99 15.99
CA ARG A 92 -6.27 3.32 16.59
C ARG A 92 -5.26 4.16 15.81
N PHE A 93 -4.45 3.52 14.97
CA PHE A 93 -3.42 4.14 14.16
C PHE A 93 -3.87 4.36 12.70
N LEU A 94 -5.14 4.10 12.37
CA LEU A 94 -5.65 4.26 11.01
C LEU A 94 -5.43 5.67 10.46
N GLY A 95 -5.58 6.72 11.29
CA GLY A 95 -5.31 8.08 10.86
C GLY A 95 -3.87 8.29 10.38
N GLY A 96 -2.89 7.82 11.16
CA GLY A 96 -1.47 7.88 10.78
C GLY A 96 -1.17 7.03 9.54
N ALA A 97 -1.74 5.83 9.47
CA ALA A 97 -1.61 4.95 8.31
C ALA A 97 -2.17 5.58 7.02
N THR A 98 -3.32 6.26 7.09
CA THR A 98 -3.89 7.00 5.96
C THR A 98 -2.97 8.16 5.55
N SER A 99 -2.45 8.93 6.51
CA SER A 99 -1.48 9.99 6.22
C SER A 99 -0.23 9.44 5.52
N ALA A 100 0.34 8.34 6.02
CA ALA A 100 1.51 7.71 5.40
C ALA A 100 1.25 7.24 3.97
N ALA A 101 0.07 6.67 3.69
CA ALA A 101 -0.32 6.30 2.33
C ALA A 101 -0.45 7.54 1.42
N SER A 102 -1.10 8.60 1.90
CA SER A 102 -1.26 9.86 1.16
C SER A 102 0.08 10.52 0.88
N ASP A 103 0.99 10.58 1.85
CA ASP A 103 2.31 11.19 1.70
C ASP A 103 3.11 10.53 0.55
N VAL A 104 3.05 9.20 0.43
CA VAL A 104 3.69 8.48 -0.68
C VAL A 104 3.05 8.82 -2.01
N VAL A 105 1.71 8.87 -2.07
CA VAL A 105 1.02 9.20 -3.32
C VAL A 105 1.26 10.66 -3.72
N ASP A 106 1.33 11.58 -2.77
CA ASP A 106 1.63 12.99 -3.01
C ASP A 106 3.10 13.20 -3.41
N GLU A 107 4.04 12.41 -2.87
CA GLU A 107 5.42 12.34 -3.34
C GLU A 107 5.46 11.89 -4.81
N MET A 108 4.77 10.80 -5.15
CA MET A 108 4.68 10.32 -6.53
C MET A 108 4.00 11.34 -7.45
N ALA A 109 2.93 12.01 -7.01
CA ALA A 109 2.26 13.04 -7.79
C ALA A 109 3.15 14.25 -8.07
N ARG A 110 4.05 14.60 -7.15
CA ARG A 110 5.05 15.66 -7.35
C ARG A 110 6.16 15.24 -8.29
N GLU A 111 6.62 13.99 -8.20
CA GLU A 111 7.67 13.46 -9.05
C GLU A 111 7.24 13.20 -10.49
N HIS A 112 5.95 12.89 -10.70
CA HIS A 112 5.37 12.52 -12.00
C HIS A 112 4.13 13.38 -12.28
N ALA A 113 4.29 14.71 -12.18
CA ALA A 113 3.21 15.68 -12.31
C ALA A 113 2.51 15.64 -13.69
N GLU A 114 3.19 15.09 -14.70
CA GLU A 114 2.69 14.84 -16.04
C GLU A 114 1.64 13.70 -16.12
N GLU A 115 1.57 12.84 -15.10
CA GLU A 115 0.67 11.68 -15.05
C GLU A 115 -0.59 12.00 -14.22
N PRO A 116 -1.77 12.16 -14.85
CA PRO A 116 -2.99 12.63 -14.17
C PRO A 116 -3.50 11.70 -13.06
N ILE A 117 -3.05 10.45 -13.07
CA ILE A 117 -3.52 9.39 -12.19
C ILE A 117 -3.06 9.59 -10.74
N TRP A 118 -1.85 10.09 -10.50
CA TRP A 118 -1.34 10.35 -9.15
C TRP A 118 -2.11 11.48 -8.47
N SER A 119 -2.42 12.53 -9.24
CA SER A 119 -3.30 13.62 -8.79
C SER A 119 -4.74 13.16 -8.53
N TRP A 120 -5.20 12.10 -9.19
CA TRP A 120 -6.51 11.50 -8.93
C TRP A 120 -6.48 10.58 -7.70
N LEU A 121 -5.44 9.77 -7.53
CA LEU A 121 -5.25 8.87 -6.39
C LEU A 121 -5.15 9.65 -5.07
N SER A 122 -4.37 10.73 -5.06
CA SER A 122 -4.22 11.63 -3.89
C SER A 122 -5.58 12.11 -3.38
N ARG A 123 -6.39 12.73 -4.26
CA ARG A 123 -7.77 13.21 -3.95
C ARG A 123 -8.73 12.11 -3.49
N ARG A 124 -8.45 10.86 -3.83
CA ARG A 124 -9.30 9.71 -3.51
C ARG A 124 -8.94 9.11 -2.16
N LEU A 125 -7.67 9.20 -1.75
CA LEU A 125 -7.19 8.82 -0.42
C LEU A 125 -7.58 9.85 0.66
N GLU A 126 -7.74 11.13 0.30
CA GLU A 126 -8.29 12.15 1.22
C GLU A 126 -9.71 11.82 1.74
N ARG A 127 -10.42 10.87 1.11
CA ARG A 127 -11.80 10.49 1.45
C ARG A 127 -11.91 9.21 2.29
N TRP A 128 -10.78 8.64 2.71
CA TRP A 128 -10.72 7.42 3.52
C TRP A 128 -10.71 7.72 5.03
#